data_AF-A0A2N6A4U4-F1
#
_entry.id   AF-A0A2N6A4U4-F1
#
_cell.length_a   1.000
_cell.length_b   1.000
_cell.length_c   1.000
_cell.angle_alpha   90.00
_cell.angle_beta   90.00
_cell.angle_gamma   90.00
#
_symmetry.space_group_name_H-M   'P 1'
#
loop_
_entity.id
_entity.type
_entity.pdbx_description
1 polymer ?
#
loop_
_entity_poly.entity_id
_entity_poly.type
_entity_poly.pdbx_seq_one_letter_code
_entity_poly.pdbx_strand_id
1 'polypeptide(L)'
;MKNKTSLDKLHIEFKKTHHKLSEKNWPDQLNHYLDKVAGFSGNQKEERIVKGWIAGICEKAYYIAAHKKSKNTRIDFNKKIIKILKTKNSNKIITKAGSIICGKKQPSLAKNILPTLDRFDIMESLPEIFAGGVESIIIGGSMSYIPFLGIREDAKNNDFSDIDTVIVVNNNFFKPSFAKNFSKNKLFPAREKNVFLERIKIFQKLYKKNKADVFSQRFSINEKKFTISNHFMTRSVFKKMMQTEFEKKRFRQKKNFEYIMQDFRTDYFAHPCHARHTFNGQRIESVIKATKLKKGGFISNVPGYIINNGKYYPGVYQTVISPAFLVFYDRNGETTKLVKEFEKILYREVKNIRKKETSSTYAKAHNRYDIFPLGRYD
;
A
#
# COMPACT_ATOMS: atom_id res chain seq x y z
N MET A 1 22.69 -38.02 2.67
CA MET A 1 22.72 -36.56 2.93
C MET A 1 21.78 -35.86 1.95
N LYS A 2 20.69 -35.22 2.40
CA LYS A 2 19.81 -34.45 1.50
C LYS A 2 20.56 -33.19 1.05
N ASN A 3 20.73 -33.00 -0.26
CA ASN A 3 21.28 -31.78 -0.85
C ASN A 3 20.52 -30.56 -0.31
N LYS A 4 21.17 -29.78 0.55
CA LYS A 4 20.60 -28.55 1.11
C LYS A 4 20.43 -27.56 -0.05
N THR A 5 19.19 -27.21 -0.40
CA THR A 5 18.94 -26.22 -1.45
C THR A 5 19.56 -24.89 -1.01
N SER A 6 20.49 -24.33 -1.80
CA SER A 6 21.08 -23.02 -1.50
C SER A 6 20.10 -21.89 -1.79
N LEU A 7 20.27 -20.75 -1.10
CA LEU A 7 19.44 -19.55 -1.30
C LEU A 7 19.51 -19.06 -2.76
N ASP A 8 20.68 -19.11 -3.38
CA ASP A 8 20.87 -18.69 -4.79
C ASP A 8 20.09 -19.56 -5.77
N LYS A 9 20.07 -20.88 -5.55
CA LYS A 9 19.26 -21.80 -6.37
C LYS A 9 17.76 -21.49 -6.23
N LEU A 10 17.30 -21.20 -5.02
CA LEU A 10 15.91 -20.77 -4.78
C LEU A 10 15.59 -19.41 -5.39
N HIS A 11 16.56 -18.50 -5.45
CA HIS A 11 16.39 -17.19 -6.08
C HIS A 11 16.21 -17.32 -7.59
N ILE A 12 17.05 -18.14 -8.24
CA ILE A 12 16.95 -18.44 -9.67
C ILE A 12 15.58 -19.06 -9.97
N GLU A 13 15.17 -20.05 -9.17
CA GLU A 13 13.87 -20.67 -9.36
C GLU A 13 12.72 -19.69 -9.11
N PHE A 14 12.80 -18.84 -8.08
CA PHE A 14 11.80 -17.78 -7.84
C PHE A 14 11.63 -16.89 -9.07
N LYS A 15 12.74 -16.37 -9.63
CA LYS A 15 12.69 -15.51 -10.82
C LYS A 15 12.02 -16.23 -12.00
N LYS A 16 12.39 -17.50 -12.22
CA LYS A 16 11.83 -18.34 -13.29
C LYS A 16 10.33 -18.58 -13.09
N THR A 17 9.91 -19.06 -11.91
CA THR A 17 8.51 -19.26 -11.56
C THR A 17 7.73 -17.96 -11.71
N HIS A 18 8.21 -16.88 -11.09
CA HIS A 18 7.56 -15.57 -11.10
C HIS A 18 7.40 -15.05 -12.54
N HIS A 19 8.40 -15.20 -13.42
CA HIS A 19 8.30 -14.79 -14.81
C HIS A 19 7.28 -15.62 -15.60
N LYS A 20 7.26 -16.95 -15.41
CA LYS A 20 6.39 -17.89 -16.14
C LYS A 20 4.93 -17.95 -15.65
N LEU A 21 4.60 -17.30 -14.54
CA LEU A 21 3.23 -17.22 -14.00
C LEU A 21 2.26 -16.62 -15.03
N SER A 22 1.16 -17.34 -15.26
CA SER A 22 0.03 -16.96 -16.12
C SER A 22 -1.31 -17.37 -15.47
N GLU A 23 -2.42 -16.87 -16.02
CA GLU A 23 -3.78 -17.21 -15.54
C GLU A 23 -4.04 -18.73 -15.53
N LYS A 24 -3.48 -19.49 -16.48
CA LYS A 24 -3.74 -20.94 -16.62
C LYS A 24 -2.83 -21.82 -15.76
N ASN A 25 -1.58 -21.40 -15.52
CA ASN A 25 -0.56 -22.26 -14.91
C ASN A 25 -0.16 -21.86 -13.48
N TRP A 26 -0.72 -20.78 -12.92
CA TRP A 26 -0.33 -20.30 -11.59
C TRP A 26 -0.43 -21.36 -10.46
N PRO A 27 -1.43 -22.28 -10.43
CA PRO A 27 -1.51 -23.27 -9.37
C PRO A 27 -0.30 -24.21 -9.38
N ASP A 28 0.07 -24.67 -10.57
CA ASP A 28 1.16 -25.63 -10.77
C ASP A 28 2.52 -24.97 -10.53
N GLN A 29 2.69 -23.74 -11.00
CA GLN A 29 3.91 -22.95 -10.77
C GLN A 29 4.12 -22.67 -9.27
N LEU A 30 3.05 -22.31 -8.54
CA LEU A 30 3.14 -22.12 -7.09
C LEU A 30 3.47 -23.44 -6.38
N ASN A 31 2.77 -24.53 -6.71
CA ASN A 31 3.07 -25.86 -6.14
C ASN A 31 4.53 -26.26 -6.38
N HIS A 32 5.00 -26.15 -7.62
CA HIS A 32 6.38 -26.46 -8.00
C HIS A 32 7.39 -25.69 -7.15
N TYR A 33 7.20 -24.38 -7.01
CA TYR A 33 8.09 -23.56 -6.20
C TYR A 33 8.06 -23.97 -4.73
N LEU A 34 6.89 -24.23 -4.17
CA LEU A 34 6.76 -24.70 -2.79
C LEU A 34 7.44 -26.05 -2.55
N ASP A 35 7.48 -26.93 -3.55
CA ASP A 35 8.23 -28.19 -3.50
C ASP A 35 9.75 -27.97 -3.52
N LYS A 36 10.24 -26.97 -4.25
CA LYS A 36 11.67 -26.59 -4.23
C LYS A 36 12.09 -25.98 -2.90
N VAL A 37 11.19 -25.26 -2.26
CA VAL A 37 11.40 -24.69 -0.91
C VAL A 37 11.28 -25.77 0.17
N ALA A 38 10.64 -26.90 -0.10
CA ALA A 38 10.49 -27.97 0.88
C ALA A 38 11.87 -28.51 1.30
N GLY A 39 12.19 -28.37 2.60
CA GLY A 39 13.50 -28.76 3.14
C GLY A 39 14.56 -27.65 3.14
N PHE A 40 14.24 -26.45 2.65
CA PHE A 40 15.12 -25.30 2.87
C PHE A 40 15.23 -24.97 4.37
N SER A 41 16.45 -24.78 4.85
CA SER A 41 16.77 -24.37 6.22
C SER A 41 17.93 -23.38 6.16
N GLY A 42 17.58 -22.09 6.21
CA GLY A 42 18.53 -21.00 6.30
C GLY A 42 18.52 -20.35 7.68
N ASN A 43 19.34 -19.33 7.88
CA ASN A 43 19.20 -18.44 9.02
C ASN A 43 17.90 -17.61 8.89
N GLN A 44 17.55 -16.87 9.95
CA GLN A 44 16.32 -16.08 10.01
C GLN A 44 16.17 -15.05 8.88
N LYS A 45 17.27 -14.43 8.43
CA LYS A 45 17.27 -13.47 7.32
C LYS A 45 16.94 -14.17 6.00
N GLU A 46 17.55 -15.32 5.76
CA GLU A 46 17.33 -16.14 4.56
C GLU A 46 15.89 -16.70 4.52
N GLU A 47 15.38 -17.20 5.64
CA GLU A 47 13.98 -17.64 5.74
C GLU A 47 13.00 -16.50 5.40
N ARG A 48 13.28 -15.27 5.86
CA ARG A 48 12.46 -14.09 5.57
C ARG A 48 12.49 -13.74 4.07
N ILE A 49 13.63 -13.85 3.42
CA ILE A 49 13.77 -13.64 1.97
C ILE A 49 12.90 -14.65 1.21
N VAL A 50 13.01 -15.95 1.54
CA VAL A 50 12.24 -17.00 0.86
C VAL A 50 10.72 -16.83 1.09
N LYS A 51 10.29 -16.46 2.30
CA LYS A 51 8.87 -16.12 2.55
C LYS A 51 8.41 -14.95 1.67
N GLY A 52 9.25 -13.94 1.50
CA GLY A 52 8.97 -12.80 0.61
C GLY A 52 8.78 -13.22 -0.85
N TRP A 53 9.58 -14.16 -1.34
CA TRP A 53 9.43 -14.74 -2.68
C TRP A 53 8.11 -15.50 -2.84
N ILE A 54 7.74 -16.35 -1.87
CA ILE A 54 6.45 -17.05 -1.90
C ILE A 54 5.29 -16.05 -1.91
N ALA A 55 5.34 -15.04 -1.04
CA ALA A 55 4.34 -13.98 -0.99
C ALA A 55 4.22 -13.22 -2.32
N GLY A 56 5.34 -12.92 -2.97
CA GLY A 56 5.37 -12.30 -4.30
C GLY A 56 4.76 -13.16 -5.40
N ILE A 57 4.99 -14.48 -5.37
CA ILE A 57 4.33 -15.44 -6.29
C ILE A 57 2.81 -15.45 -6.05
N CYS A 58 2.36 -15.56 -4.79
CA CYS A 58 0.94 -15.55 -4.44
C CYS A 58 0.24 -14.26 -4.89
N GLU A 59 0.90 -13.12 -4.69
CA GLU A 59 0.40 -11.81 -5.11
C GLU A 59 0.30 -11.69 -6.62
N LYS A 60 1.36 -12.06 -7.36
CA LYS A 60 1.28 -12.07 -8.83
C LYS A 60 0.19 -13.00 -9.33
N ALA A 61 0.03 -14.18 -8.71
CA ALA A 61 -1.04 -15.12 -9.04
C ALA A 61 -2.44 -14.50 -8.86
N TYR A 62 -2.67 -13.74 -7.78
CA TYR A 62 -3.93 -13.02 -7.59
C TYR A 62 -4.18 -12.00 -8.72
N TYR A 63 -3.18 -11.18 -9.06
CA TYR A 63 -3.36 -10.14 -10.07
C TYR A 63 -3.61 -10.68 -11.48
N ILE A 64 -3.03 -11.83 -11.84
CA ILE A 64 -3.24 -12.44 -13.17
C ILE A 64 -4.51 -13.29 -13.24
N ALA A 65 -4.93 -13.92 -12.13
CA ALA A 65 -6.00 -14.92 -12.16
C ALA A 65 -7.32 -14.45 -11.54
N ALA A 66 -7.33 -13.41 -10.70
CA ALA A 66 -8.49 -13.05 -9.88
C ALA A 66 -8.84 -11.55 -9.91
N HIS A 67 -7.85 -10.65 -9.96
CA HIS A 67 -8.07 -9.21 -9.94
C HIS A 67 -8.96 -8.75 -11.11
N LYS A 68 -10.01 -7.97 -10.81
CA LYS A 68 -11.01 -7.49 -11.79
C LYS A 68 -11.76 -8.61 -12.55
N LYS A 69 -11.66 -9.86 -12.10
CA LYS A 69 -12.42 -10.98 -12.69
C LYS A 69 -13.81 -11.10 -12.06
N SER A 70 -14.61 -12.04 -12.53
CA SER A 70 -15.93 -12.31 -11.95
C SER A 70 -15.83 -12.75 -10.48
N LYS A 71 -16.91 -12.57 -9.71
CA LYS A 71 -16.99 -13.06 -8.32
C LYS A 71 -16.70 -14.56 -8.23
N ASN A 72 -17.21 -15.36 -9.16
CA ASN A 72 -16.99 -16.81 -9.20
C ASN A 72 -15.52 -17.16 -9.43
N THR A 73 -14.84 -16.44 -10.33
CA THR A 73 -13.39 -16.60 -10.57
C THR A 73 -12.57 -16.28 -9.32
N ARG A 74 -12.91 -15.21 -8.59
CA ARG A 74 -12.24 -14.87 -7.32
C ARG A 74 -12.46 -15.94 -6.25
N ILE A 75 -13.68 -16.46 -6.12
CA ILE A 75 -14.00 -17.55 -5.19
C ILE A 75 -13.18 -18.81 -5.53
N ASP A 76 -13.09 -19.17 -6.81
CA ASP A 76 -12.28 -20.30 -7.27
C ASP A 76 -10.78 -20.11 -6.96
N PHE A 77 -10.23 -18.92 -7.24
CA PHE A 77 -8.86 -18.56 -6.85
C PHE A 77 -8.65 -18.73 -5.35
N ASN A 78 -9.54 -18.17 -4.51
CA ASN A 78 -9.47 -18.27 -3.06
C ASN A 78 -9.45 -19.73 -2.59
N LYS A 79 -10.34 -20.57 -3.13
CA LYS A 79 -10.38 -22.02 -2.82
C LYS A 79 -9.07 -22.72 -3.21
N LYS A 80 -8.55 -22.45 -4.41
CA LYS A 80 -7.32 -23.09 -4.92
C LYS A 80 -6.08 -22.69 -4.13
N ILE A 81 -5.88 -21.40 -3.84
CA ILE A 81 -4.69 -20.94 -3.12
C ILE A 81 -4.69 -21.45 -1.66
N ILE A 82 -5.87 -21.49 -1.02
CA ILE A 82 -6.02 -22.09 0.32
C ILE A 82 -5.68 -23.58 0.27
N LYS A 83 -6.20 -24.32 -0.72
CA LYS A 83 -5.93 -25.75 -0.89
C LYS A 83 -4.42 -26.01 -1.04
N ILE A 84 -3.75 -25.30 -1.96
CA ILE A 84 -2.31 -25.43 -2.20
C ILE A 84 -1.49 -25.19 -0.93
N LEU A 85 -1.77 -24.09 -0.22
CA LEU A 85 -0.97 -23.75 0.95
C LEU A 85 -1.24 -24.68 2.13
N LYS A 86 -2.47 -25.22 2.27
CA LYS A 86 -2.81 -26.26 3.26
C LYS A 86 -2.12 -27.59 2.98
N THR A 87 -2.04 -28.05 1.72
CA THR A 87 -1.36 -29.32 1.39
C THR A 87 0.15 -29.24 1.65
N LYS A 88 0.71 -28.02 1.71
CA LYS A 88 2.11 -27.78 2.05
C LYS A 88 2.33 -27.42 3.53
N ASN A 89 1.39 -27.72 4.43
CA ASN A 89 1.49 -27.40 5.87
C ASN A 89 2.70 -28.05 6.57
N SER A 90 3.28 -29.12 6.01
CA SER A 90 4.54 -29.71 6.51
C SER A 90 5.77 -28.84 6.22
N ASN A 91 5.67 -27.86 5.31
CA ASN A 91 6.75 -26.94 5.01
C ASN A 91 6.89 -25.87 6.11
N LYS A 92 7.96 -25.97 6.91
CA LYS A 92 8.26 -25.04 8.01
C LYS A 92 8.34 -23.58 7.55
N ILE A 93 8.76 -23.30 6.32
CA ILE A 93 8.80 -21.92 5.78
C ILE A 93 7.39 -21.30 5.70
N ILE A 94 6.35 -22.11 5.47
CA ILE A 94 4.96 -21.65 5.35
C ILE A 94 4.32 -21.47 6.73
N THR A 95 4.62 -22.36 7.68
CA THR A 95 3.92 -22.46 8.97
C THR A 95 4.63 -21.78 10.13
N LYS A 96 5.95 -21.55 10.05
CA LYS A 96 6.72 -20.86 11.08
C LYS A 96 6.48 -19.35 11.04
N ALA A 97 6.21 -18.75 12.20
CA ALA A 97 6.21 -17.29 12.34
C ALA A 97 7.60 -16.70 12.08
N GLY A 98 7.67 -15.45 11.64
CA GLY A 98 8.92 -14.70 11.60
C GLY A 98 9.30 -14.16 12.97
N SER A 99 10.50 -13.60 13.07
CA SER A 99 10.92 -12.82 14.23
C SER A 99 10.13 -11.53 14.37
N ILE A 100 10.13 -10.98 15.58
CA ILE A 100 9.68 -9.60 15.81
C ILE A 100 10.71 -8.64 15.18
N ILE A 101 10.24 -7.69 14.38
CA ILE A 101 11.10 -6.68 13.72
C ILE A 101 10.49 -5.30 14.00
N CYS A 102 11.29 -4.40 14.58
CA CYS A 102 10.84 -3.06 14.99
C CYS A 102 9.55 -3.10 15.83
N GLY A 103 9.48 -4.03 16.79
CA GLY A 103 8.32 -4.24 17.66
C GLY A 103 7.10 -4.90 16.98
N LYS A 104 7.17 -5.21 15.68
CA LYS A 104 6.06 -5.79 14.93
C LYS A 104 6.19 -7.30 14.75
N LYS A 105 5.09 -8.04 14.98
CA LYS A 105 5.03 -9.50 14.79
C LYS A 105 4.88 -9.84 13.30
N GLN A 106 5.58 -10.88 12.87
CA GLN A 106 5.47 -11.44 11.53
C GLN A 106 4.75 -12.80 11.60
N PRO A 107 3.44 -12.87 11.31
CA PRO A 107 2.73 -14.14 11.30
C PRO A 107 3.27 -15.07 10.23
N SER A 108 2.98 -16.36 10.36
CA SER A 108 3.28 -17.33 9.31
C SER A 108 2.46 -17.02 8.05
N LEU A 109 2.98 -17.39 6.89
CA LEU A 109 2.26 -17.24 5.61
C LEU A 109 0.87 -17.90 5.71
N ALA A 110 0.80 -19.11 6.26
CA ALA A 110 -0.46 -19.84 6.49
C ALA A 110 -1.52 -19.02 7.26
N LYS A 111 -1.10 -18.20 8.23
CA LYS A 111 -2.02 -17.38 9.05
C LYS A 111 -2.46 -16.09 8.36
N ASN A 112 -1.76 -15.65 7.31
CA ASN A 112 -2.07 -14.42 6.59
C ASN A 112 -2.94 -14.63 5.36
N ILE A 113 -3.02 -15.85 4.80
CA ILE A 113 -3.78 -16.11 3.57
C ILE A 113 -5.22 -15.60 3.68
N LEU A 114 -6.00 -16.13 4.63
CA LEU A 114 -7.42 -15.79 4.75
C LEU A 114 -7.64 -14.27 4.99
N PRO A 115 -6.96 -13.62 5.96
CA PRO A 115 -7.07 -12.17 6.13
C PRO A 115 -6.69 -11.36 4.87
N THR A 116 -5.74 -11.83 4.08
CA THR A 116 -5.32 -11.16 2.84
C THR A 116 -6.36 -11.31 1.74
N LEU A 117 -6.94 -12.51 1.58
CA LEU A 117 -8.03 -12.74 0.64
C LEU A 117 -9.28 -11.94 1.01
N ASP A 118 -9.62 -11.89 2.30
CA ASP A 118 -10.70 -11.02 2.81
C ASP A 118 -10.47 -9.56 2.41
N ARG A 119 -9.25 -9.04 2.59
CA ARG A 119 -8.91 -7.65 2.23
C ARG A 119 -8.96 -7.43 0.72
N PHE A 120 -8.55 -8.41 -0.08
CA PHE A 120 -8.71 -8.34 -1.53
C PHE A 120 -10.17 -8.29 -1.96
N ASP A 121 -11.05 -9.07 -1.34
CA ASP A 121 -12.49 -9.03 -1.63
C ASP A 121 -13.08 -7.65 -1.29
N ILE A 122 -12.65 -7.03 -0.18
CA ILE A 122 -13.00 -5.65 0.15
C ILE A 122 -12.50 -4.68 -0.92
N MET A 123 -11.22 -4.75 -1.29
CA MET A 123 -10.61 -3.89 -2.30
C MET A 123 -11.34 -3.95 -3.65
N GLU A 124 -11.74 -5.16 -4.07
CA GLU A 124 -12.51 -5.39 -5.30
C GLU A 124 -13.91 -4.76 -5.26
N SER A 125 -14.51 -4.57 -4.08
CA SER A 125 -15.81 -3.93 -3.93
C SER A 125 -15.78 -2.39 -3.95
N LEU A 126 -14.62 -1.77 -3.68
CA LEU A 126 -14.50 -0.32 -3.53
C LEU A 126 -14.93 0.48 -4.78
N PRO A 127 -14.61 0.07 -6.04
CA PRO A 127 -15.04 0.81 -7.23
C PRO A 127 -16.57 0.91 -7.35
N GLU A 128 -17.29 -0.13 -6.94
CA GLU A 128 -18.76 -0.16 -6.94
C GLU A 128 -19.33 0.68 -5.80
N ILE A 129 -18.76 0.57 -4.60
CA ILE A 129 -19.20 1.35 -3.43
C ILE A 129 -19.05 2.86 -3.66
N PHE A 130 -17.97 3.27 -4.31
CA PHE A 130 -17.70 4.66 -4.64
C PHE A 130 -18.11 5.04 -6.07
N ALA A 131 -18.95 4.22 -6.71
CA ALA A 131 -19.32 4.37 -8.11
C ALA A 131 -19.86 5.77 -8.44
N GLY A 132 -19.50 6.25 -9.63
CA GLY A 132 -19.91 7.57 -10.12
C GLY A 132 -19.01 8.71 -9.62
N GLY A 133 -18.56 8.68 -8.36
CA GLY A 133 -17.75 9.73 -7.74
C GLY A 133 -16.23 9.52 -7.81
N VAL A 134 -15.77 8.30 -8.06
CA VAL A 134 -14.34 7.95 -8.14
C VAL A 134 -13.82 7.89 -9.57
N GLU A 135 -12.59 8.37 -9.79
CA GLU A 135 -11.82 8.20 -11.02
C GLU A 135 -10.84 7.03 -10.90
N SER A 136 -10.14 6.95 -9.77
CA SER A 136 -9.15 5.89 -9.51
C SER A 136 -8.97 5.61 -8.02
N ILE A 137 -8.49 4.40 -7.72
CA ILE A 137 -8.15 3.93 -6.38
C ILE A 137 -6.73 3.37 -6.43
N ILE A 138 -5.86 3.97 -5.63
CA ILE A 138 -4.49 3.50 -5.42
C ILE A 138 -4.44 2.85 -4.05
N ILE A 139 -3.93 1.62 -4.00
CA ILE A 139 -3.83 0.86 -2.76
C ILE A 139 -2.42 1.04 -2.22
N GLY A 140 -2.36 1.35 -0.93
CA GLY A 140 -1.14 1.62 -0.22
C GLY A 140 -0.93 0.72 0.98
N GLY A 141 0.07 1.08 1.78
CA GLY A 141 0.34 0.41 3.05
C GLY A 141 0.67 -1.07 2.87
N SER A 142 0.40 -1.85 3.92
CA SER A 142 0.83 -3.27 3.95
C SER A 142 0.24 -4.12 2.82
N MET A 143 -0.93 -3.73 2.30
CA MET A 143 -1.57 -4.42 1.17
C MET A 143 -0.88 -4.15 -0.16
N SER A 144 -0.15 -3.05 -0.31
CA SER A 144 0.59 -2.76 -1.54
C SER A 144 1.96 -3.44 -1.56
N TYR A 145 2.66 -3.50 -0.43
CA TYR A 145 4.04 -4.00 -0.40
C TYR A 145 4.27 -5.38 0.22
N ILE A 146 3.34 -5.89 1.03
CA ILE A 146 3.46 -7.20 1.72
C ILE A 146 2.12 -7.89 2.04
N PRO A 147 1.18 -7.98 1.08
CA PRO A 147 -0.17 -8.47 1.38
C PRO A 147 -0.17 -9.84 2.07
N PHE A 148 0.66 -10.79 1.62
CA PHE A 148 0.71 -12.15 2.18
C PHE A 148 1.72 -12.36 3.32
N LEU A 149 2.65 -11.43 3.59
CA LEU A 149 3.57 -11.59 4.73
C LEU A 149 2.99 -11.09 6.04
N GLY A 150 2.14 -10.06 5.99
CA GLY A 150 1.43 -9.50 7.14
C GLY A 150 2.36 -8.96 8.23
N ILE A 151 2.08 -7.76 8.74
CA ILE A 151 2.80 -7.22 9.90
C ILE A 151 1.77 -6.72 10.89
N ARG A 152 1.84 -7.23 12.12
CA ARG A 152 0.88 -6.86 13.17
C ARG A 152 1.50 -5.86 14.14
N GLU A 153 0.79 -4.72 14.27
CA GLU A 153 0.47 -4.06 15.54
C GLU A 153 1.45 -4.27 16.68
N ASP A 154 1.13 -5.30 17.44
CA ASP A 154 1.56 -5.57 18.80
C ASP A 154 1.72 -7.09 18.97
N ALA A 155 2.60 -7.51 19.87
CA ALA A 155 2.72 -8.90 20.31
C ALA A 155 1.46 -9.39 21.03
N LYS A 156 0.70 -8.47 21.65
CA LYS A 156 -0.49 -8.76 22.48
C LYS A 156 -1.81 -8.72 21.70
N ASN A 157 -1.95 -7.85 20.69
CA ASN A 157 -3.19 -7.72 19.92
C ASN A 157 -3.18 -8.54 18.63
N ASN A 158 -4.31 -9.18 18.33
CA ASN A 158 -4.51 -9.98 17.13
C ASN A 158 -4.98 -9.15 15.92
N ASP A 159 -4.90 -7.82 15.99
CA ASP A 159 -5.42 -6.93 14.96
C ASP A 159 -4.70 -7.15 13.62
N PHE A 160 -5.50 -7.13 12.56
CA PHE A 160 -5.01 -7.29 11.19
C PHE A 160 -4.60 -5.93 10.63
N SER A 161 -3.65 -5.92 9.69
CA SER A 161 -3.23 -4.68 9.06
C SER A 161 -4.39 -4.08 8.24
N ASP A 162 -4.59 -2.78 8.40
CA ASP A 162 -5.61 -1.99 7.68
C ASP A 162 -5.38 -1.96 6.16
N ILE A 163 -6.42 -1.56 5.43
CA ILE A 163 -6.35 -1.19 4.02
C ILE A 163 -6.14 0.33 3.95
N ASP A 164 -5.03 0.78 3.37
CA ASP A 164 -4.78 2.21 3.12
C ASP A 164 -5.04 2.52 1.65
N THR A 165 -5.81 3.59 1.36
CA THR A 165 -6.10 3.97 -0.01
C THR A 165 -5.92 5.47 -0.26
N VAL A 166 -5.43 5.80 -1.44
CA VAL A 166 -5.55 7.14 -2.03
C VAL A 166 -6.59 7.05 -3.13
N ILE A 167 -7.66 7.85 -3.01
CA ILE A 167 -8.81 7.83 -3.90
C ILE A 167 -8.88 9.15 -4.66
N VAL A 168 -8.77 9.10 -5.99
CA VAL A 168 -8.93 10.28 -6.83
C VAL A 168 -10.41 10.42 -7.18
N VAL A 169 -11.00 11.56 -6.81
CA VAL A 169 -12.43 11.82 -6.99
C VAL A 169 -12.69 12.82 -8.12
N ASN A 170 -13.87 12.69 -8.74
CA ASN A 170 -14.41 13.63 -9.71
C ASN A 170 -15.52 14.50 -9.10
N ASN A 171 -16.07 15.42 -9.89
CA ASN A 171 -17.12 16.34 -9.45
C ASN A 171 -18.43 15.66 -8.99
N ASN A 172 -18.72 14.43 -9.43
CA ASN A 172 -19.91 13.70 -9.00
C ASN A 172 -19.82 13.21 -7.55
N PHE A 173 -18.61 13.11 -6.98
CA PHE A 173 -18.40 12.75 -5.57
C PHE A 173 -19.17 13.66 -4.60
N PHE A 174 -19.38 14.92 -4.99
CA PHE A 174 -20.10 15.90 -4.18
C PHE A 174 -21.60 15.99 -4.49
N LYS A 175 -22.11 15.19 -5.43
CA LYS A 175 -23.52 15.27 -5.86
C LYS A 175 -24.43 14.43 -4.94
N PRO A 176 -25.70 14.82 -4.77
CA PRO A 176 -26.68 14.02 -4.00
C PRO A 176 -26.85 12.58 -4.51
N SER A 177 -26.68 12.35 -5.82
CA SER A 177 -26.76 11.01 -6.42
C SER A 177 -25.67 10.06 -5.89
N PHE A 178 -24.44 10.56 -5.72
CA PHE A 178 -23.36 9.79 -5.07
C PHE A 178 -23.74 9.44 -3.63
N ALA A 179 -24.22 10.41 -2.85
CA ALA A 179 -24.62 10.18 -1.46
C ALA A 179 -25.72 9.10 -1.34
N LYS A 180 -26.73 9.15 -2.22
CA LYS A 180 -27.82 8.17 -2.29
C LYS A 180 -27.33 6.76 -2.65
N ASN A 181 -26.32 6.64 -3.51
CA ASN A 181 -25.76 5.34 -3.87
C ASN A 181 -24.84 4.80 -2.77
N PHE A 182 -23.96 5.65 -2.24
CA PHE A 182 -23.06 5.30 -1.15
C PHE A 182 -23.83 4.83 0.09
N SER A 183 -24.93 5.48 0.47
CA SER A 183 -25.68 5.12 1.68
C SER A 183 -26.25 3.69 1.65
N LYS A 184 -26.47 3.12 0.46
CA LYS A 184 -26.99 1.76 0.27
C LYS A 184 -25.96 0.65 0.50
N ASN A 185 -24.65 0.98 0.55
CA ASN A 185 -23.64 -0.03 0.75
C ASN A 185 -23.77 -0.71 2.14
N LYS A 186 -23.52 -2.01 2.20
CA LYS A 186 -23.56 -2.81 3.44
C LYS A 186 -22.17 -3.01 4.07
N LEU A 187 -21.12 -2.47 3.44
CA LEU A 187 -19.74 -2.68 3.87
C LEU A 187 -19.43 -1.92 5.15
N PHE A 188 -19.87 -0.66 5.21
CA PHE A 188 -19.57 0.23 6.33
C PHE A 188 -20.75 0.36 7.31
N PRO A 189 -20.48 0.54 8.62
CA PRO A 189 -21.51 0.81 9.61
C PRO A 189 -22.37 2.02 9.26
N ALA A 190 -23.67 1.96 9.54
CA ALA A 190 -24.62 3.04 9.23
C ALA A 190 -24.20 4.40 9.82
N ARG A 191 -23.74 4.41 11.08
CA ARG A 191 -23.24 5.61 11.76
C ARG A 191 -22.07 6.25 11.02
N GLU A 192 -21.08 5.46 10.63
CA GLU A 192 -19.90 5.97 9.93
C GLU A 192 -20.22 6.46 8.51
N LYS A 193 -21.17 5.82 7.82
CA LYS A 193 -21.69 6.32 6.54
C LYS A 193 -22.31 7.72 6.68
N ASN A 194 -23.12 7.94 7.71
CA ASN A 194 -23.76 9.23 7.95
C ASN A 194 -22.72 10.32 8.24
N VAL A 195 -21.76 10.03 9.14
CA VAL A 195 -20.66 10.95 9.45
C VAL A 195 -19.85 11.30 8.19
N PHE A 196 -19.54 10.31 7.36
CA PHE A 196 -18.83 10.53 6.10
C PHE A 196 -19.59 11.48 5.16
N LEU A 197 -20.90 11.24 4.96
CA LEU A 197 -21.73 12.06 4.08
C LEU A 197 -21.89 13.50 4.56
N GLU A 198 -21.97 13.72 5.88
CA GLU A 198 -21.96 15.07 6.46
C GLU A 198 -20.61 15.76 6.23
N ARG A 199 -19.52 15.04 6.49
CA ARG A 199 -18.16 15.56 6.33
C ARG A 199 -17.82 15.87 4.87
N ILE A 200 -18.34 15.14 3.88
CA ILE A 200 -18.18 15.48 2.46
C ILE A 200 -18.68 16.89 2.17
N LYS A 201 -19.84 17.28 2.73
CA LYS A 201 -20.40 18.63 2.53
C LYS A 201 -19.50 19.71 3.13
N ILE A 202 -18.88 19.43 4.26
CA ILE A 202 -17.91 20.33 4.91
C ILE A 202 -16.64 20.42 4.05
N PHE A 203 -16.09 19.27 3.64
CA PHE A 203 -14.91 19.19 2.78
C PHE A 203 -15.11 19.97 1.48
N GLN A 204 -16.26 19.82 0.80
CA GLN A 204 -16.54 20.56 -0.43
C GLN A 204 -16.46 22.09 -0.22
N LYS A 205 -17.01 22.59 0.90
CA LYS A 205 -16.96 24.01 1.26
C LYS A 205 -15.54 24.48 1.55
N LEU A 206 -14.73 23.65 2.19
CA LEU A 206 -13.32 23.94 2.49
C LEU A 206 -12.46 23.92 1.23
N TYR A 207 -12.62 22.91 0.39
CA TYR A 207 -11.92 22.75 -0.88
C TYR A 207 -12.18 23.94 -1.81
N LYS A 208 -13.45 24.36 -1.98
CA LYS A 208 -13.80 25.57 -2.76
C LYS A 208 -13.16 26.86 -2.24
N LYS A 209 -12.77 26.90 -0.96
CA LYS A 209 -12.11 28.03 -0.31
C LYS A 209 -10.59 27.85 -0.21
N ASN A 210 -10.02 26.82 -0.85
CA ASN A 210 -8.60 26.45 -0.74
C ASN A 210 -8.15 26.25 0.73
N LYS A 211 -9.00 25.64 1.56
CA LYS A 211 -8.73 25.35 2.98
C LYS A 211 -8.57 23.86 3.28
N ALA A 212 -8.72 23.00 2.27
CA ALA A 212 -8.51 21.57 2.36
C ALA A 212 -8.17 21.02 0.97
N ASP A 213 -7.15 20.17 0.88
CA ASP A 213 -6.72 19.46 -0.33
C ASP A 213 -7.16 18.00 -0.30
N VAL A 214 -7.14 17.40 0.90
CA VAL A 214 -7.42 15.98 1.13
C VAL A 214 -8.54 15.84 2.15
N PHE A 215 -9.36 14.81 1.96
CA PHE A 215 -10.36 14.38 2.92
C PHE A 215 -10.03 12.96 3.38
N SER A 216 -9.71 12.81 4.66
CA SER A 216 -9.40 11.51 5.25
C SER A 216 -10.54 11.00 6.10
N GLN A 217 -10.91 9.75 5.87
CA GLN A 217 -11.90 9.02 6.66
C GLN A 217 -11.43 7.58 6.86
N ARG A 218 -11.38 7.16 8.13
CA ARG A 218 -11.27 5.75 8.49
C ARG A 218 -12.65 5.15 8.62
N PHE A 219 -12.84 3.95 8.10
CA PHE A 219 -14.04 3.17 8.29
C PHE A 219 -13.73 1.82 8.93
N SER A 220 -14.55 1.42 9.88
CA SER A 220 -14.64 0.03 10.30
C SER A 220 -15.35 -0.78 9.21
N ILE A 221 -14.98 -2.05 9.07
CA ILE A 221 -15.64 -2.97 8.14
C ILE A 221 -16.60 -3.87 8.94
N ASN A 222 -17.87 -3.94 8.53
CA ASN A 222 -18.85 -4.81 9.19
C ASN A 222 -18.34 -6.26 9.23
N GLU A 223 -18.47 -6.91 10.39
CA GLU A 223 -18.10 -8.31 10.62
C GLU A 223 -16.60 -8.64 10.43
N LYS A 224 -15.73 -7.63 10.31
CA LYS A 224 -14.28 -7.81 10.19
C LYS A 224 -13.53 -7.07 11.30
N LYS A 225 -12.34 -7.57 11.63
CA LYS A 225 -11.46 -7.03 12.69
C LYS A 225 -10.35 -6.12 12.14
N PHE A 226 -10.66 -5.33 11.11
CA PHE A 226 -9.73 -4.37 10.52
C PHE A 226 -10.49 -3.17 9.96
N THR A 227 -9.76 -2.08 9.69
CA THR A 227 -10.33 -0.85 9.14
C THR A 227 -9.79 -0.56 7.73
N ILE A 228 -10.44 0.38 7.07
CA ILE A 228 -9.94 1.00 5.84
C ILE A 228 -9.74 2.49 6.06
N SER A 229 -8.55 2.99 5.77
CA SER A 229 -8.20 4.40 5.80
C SER A 229 -8.23 4.95 4.38
N ASN A 230 -9.25 5.74 4.06
CA ASN A 230 -9.44 6.32 2.72
C ASN A 230 -9.05 7.80 2.70
N HIS A 231 -8.20 8.17 1.73
CA HIS A 231 -7.72 9.53 1.52
C HIS A 231 -8.20 10.05 0.17
N PHE A 232 -9.27 10.84 0.17
CA PHE A 232 -9.92 11.37 -1.01
C PHE A 232 -9.28 12.70 -1.42
N MET A 233 -8.92 12.82 -2.70
CA MET A 233 -8.40 14.08 -3.25
C MET A 233 -8.84 14.24 -4.71
N THR A 234 -8.94 15.48 -5.18
CA THR A 234 -9.27 15.73 -6.58
C THR A 234 -8.09 15.40 -7.48
N ARG A 235 -8.35 15.21 -8.78
CA ARG A 235 -7.28 14.95 -9.76
C ARG A 235 -6.22 16.05 -9.80
N SER A 236 -6.60 17.32 -9.59
CA SER A 236 -5.65 18.44 -9.55
C SER A 236 -4.71 18.35 -8.34
N VAL A 237 -5.24 18.03 -7.15
CA VAL A 237 -4.45 17.81 -5.95
C VAL A 237 -3.55 16.59 -6.10
N PHE A 238 -4.07 15.48 -6.62
CA PHE A 238 -3.29 14.27 -6.87
C PHE A 238 -2.15 14.55 -7.86
N LYS A 239 -2.42 15.27 -8.95
CA LYS A 239 -1.39 15.75 -9.89
C LYS A 239 -0.32 16.58 -9.18
N LYS A 240 -0.68 17.55 -8.34
CA LYS A 240 0.27 18.36 -7.56
C LYS A 240 1.14 17.52 -6.62
N MET A 241 0.55 16.51 -5.98
CA MET A 241 1.27 15.58 -5.13
C MET A 241 2.27 14.71 -5.93
N MET A 242 1.92 14.32 -7.17
CA MET A 242 2.81 13.55 -8.06
C MET A 242 3.74 14.43 -8.91
N GLN A 243 3.56 15.76 -8.91
CA GLN A 243 3.94 16.63 -10.02
C GLN A 243 5.45 16.65 -10.30
N THR A 244 5.80 16.06 -11.44
CA THR A 244 6.67 16.49 -12.57
C THR A 244 7.55 17.75 -12.47
N GLU A 245 7.29 18.78 -11.65
CA GLU A 245 8.26 19.88 -11.42
C GLU A 245 9.53 19.42 -10.68
N PHE A 246 9.48 18.20 -10.11
CA PHE A 246 10.64 17.42 -9.68
C PHE A 246 11.80 17.51 -10.67
N GLU A 247 11.54 17.48 -11.99
CA GLU A 247 12.61 17.24 -12.97
C GLU A 247 13.47 18.47 -13.33
N LYS A 248 12.97 19.72 -13.20
CA LYS A 248 13.64 20.85 -13.89
C LYS A 248 14.35 21.88 -13.01
N LYS A 249 13.88 22.21 -11.80
CA LYS A 249 14.45 23.35 -11.04
C LYS A 249 14.87 23.03 -9.59
N ARG A 250 14.23 22.11 -8.89
CA ARG A 250 14.36 22.06 -7.41
C ARG A 250 15.53 21.24 -6.87
N PHE A 251 15.89 20.08 -7.46
CA PHE A 251 17.08 19.34 -7.04
C PHE A 251 18.38 20.12 -7.32
N ARG A 252 18.43 20.83 -8.45
CA ARG A 252 19.63 21.54 -8.91
C ARG A 252 19.88 22.83 -8.11
N GLN A 253 18.83 23.48 -7.63
CA GLN A 253 18.96 24.75 -6.90
C GLN A 253 19.38 24.59 -5.43
N LYS A 254 19.39 23.36 -4.87
CA LYS A 254 19.66 23.08 -3.45
C LYS A 254 18.83 23.92 -2.45
N LYS A 255 17.76 24.59 -2.91
CA LYS A 255 16.90 25.41 -2.06
C LYS A 255 15.95 24.51 -1.28
N ASN A 256 15.82 24.80 0.01
CA ASN A 256 14.87 24.11 0.87
C ASN A 256 13.45 24.49 0.45
N PHE A 257 12.60 23.48 0.31
CA PHE A 257 11.23 23.64 -0.15
C PHE A 257 10.34 22.55 0.46
N GLU A 258 9.18 22.94 0.95
CA GLU A 258 8.17 22.02 1.47
C GLU A 258 6.84 22.29 0.78
N TYR A 259 6.30 21.27 0.11
CA TYR A 259 4.93 21.31 -0.39
C TYR A 259 4.01 20.81 0.72
N ILE A 260 3.11 21.67 1.20
CA ILE A 260 2.15 21.35 2.25
C ILE A 260 0.78 21.07 1.60
N MET A 261 0.14 20.00 2.08
CA MET A 261 -1.25 19.65 1.78
C MET A 261 -2.09 19.78 3.04
N GLN A 262 -3.30 20.30 2.90
CA GLN A 262 -4.26 20.45 4.00
C GLN A 262 -5.19 19.24 4.05
N ASP A 263 -5.03 18.37 5.05
CA ASP A 263 -5.82 17.15 5.22
C ASP A 263 -6.96 17.36 6.24
N PHE A 264 -8.20 17.21 5.79
CA PHE A 264 -9.39 17.25 6.62
C PHE A 264 -9.69 15.88 7.24
N ARG A 265 -9.53 15.78 8.57
CA ARG A 265 -9.58 14.53 9.35
C ARG A 265 -10.64 14.57 10.45
N THR A 266 -11.00 13.40 10.96
CA THR A 266 -11.82 13.26 12.19
C THR A 266 -11.01 13.59 13.44
N ASP A 267 -9.73 13.20 13.46
CA ASP A 267 -8.87 13.20 14.65
C ASP A 267 -7.46 13.73 14.33
N TYR A 268 -6.69 14.00 15.39
CA TYR A 268 -5.26 14.30 15.30
C TYR A 268 -4.46 13.13 14.72
N PHE A 269 -3.27 13.43 14.19
CA PHE A 269 -2.27 12.39 13.95
C PHE A 269 -1.82 11.81 15.30
N ALA A 270 -1.93 10.49 15.46
CA ALA A 270 -1.50 9.79 16.67
C ALA A 270 -0.02 10.05 17.01
N HIS A 271 0.81 10.24 15.99
CA HIS A 271 2.23 10.59 16.12
C HIS A 271 2.53 11.83 15.28
N PRO A 272 2.39 13.05 15.83
CA PRO A 272 2.55 14.28 15.04
C PRO A 272 3.97 14.51 14.54
N CYS A 273 4.99 13.96 15.22
CA CYS A 273 6.38 13.97 14.76
C CYS A 273 6.63 12.80 13.82
N HIS A 274 6.86 13.10 12.55
CA HIS A 274 7.08 12.09 11.52
C HIS A 274 8.52 12.07 11.03
N ALA A 275 9.19 10.94 11.26
CA ALA A 275 10.45 10.61 10.61
C ALA A 275 10.22 10.36 9.12
N ARG A 276 11.02 11.02 8.28
CA ARG A 276 11.06 10.80 6.83
C ARG A 276 12.48 10.52 6.41
N HIS A 277 12.62 9.61 5.46
CA HIS A 277 13.91 9.21 4.94
C HIS A 277 14.07 9.65 3.50
N THR A 278 15.30 9.98 3.11
CA THR A 278 15.65 10.13 1.70
C THR A 278 16.18 8.80 1.15
N PHE A 279 16.55 8.76 -0.13
CA PHE A 279 16.96 7.54 -0.82
C PHE A 279 18.22 6.87 -0.25
N ASN A 280 19.07 7.60 0.47
CA ASN A 280 20.23 7.03 1.14
C ASN A 280 19.95 6.60 2.61
N GLY A 281 18.74 6.83 3.11
CA GLY A 281 18.33 6.54 4.48
C GLY A 281 18.51 7.70 5.47
N GLN A 282 19.06 8.84 5.07
CA GLN A 282 19.13 10.01 5.96
C GLN A 282 17.74 10.46 6.37
N ARG A 283 17.62 10.81 7.66
CA ARG A 283 16.36 11.13 8.31
C ARG A 283 16.22 12.63 8.51
N ILE A 284 15.00 13.12 8.30
CA ILE A 284 14.53 14.39 8.84
C ILE A 284 13.26 14.15 9.65
N GLU A 285 13.01 15.02 10.61
CA GLU A 285 11.75 15.06 11.34
C GLU A 285 10.96 16.29 10.91
N SER A 286 9.64 16.12 10.78
CA SER A 286 8.76 17.28 10.72
C SER A 286 7.52 17.05 11.56
N VAL A 287 6.99 18.14 12.10
CA VAL A 287 5.83 18.15 12.97
C VAL A 287 4.59 18.48 12.14
N ILE A 288 3.62 17.58 12.13
CA ILE A 288 2.30 17.82 11.54
C ILE A 288 1.48 18.64 12.53
N LYS A 289 1.24 19.91 12.18
CA LYS A 289 0.37 20.80 12.94
C LYS A 289 -1.08 20.57 12.51
N ALA A 290 -2.00 20.59 13.46
CA ALA A 290 -3.44 20.45 13.19
C ALA A 290 -4.26 21.53 13.89
N THR A 291 -5.25 22.05 13.17
CA THR A 291 -6.19 23.07 13.65
C THR A 291 -7.59 22.47 13.75
N LYS A 292 -8.21 22.54 14.93
CA LYS A 292 -9.60 22.10 15.15
C LYS A 292 -10.56 23.05 14.45
N LEU A 293 -11.55 22.51 13.74
CA LEU A 293 -12.59 23.31 13.09
C LEU A 293 -13.81 23.48 14.00
N LYS A 294 -14.44 24.66 13.96
CA LYS A 294 -15.70 24.94 14.70
C LYS A 294 -16.83 23.98 14.34
N LYS A 295 -16.87 23.48 13.10
CA LYS A 295 -17.90 22.56 12.59
C LYS A 295 -17.54 21.07 12.75
N GLY A 296 -16.56 20.76 13.60
CA GLY A 296 -16.06 19.41 13.82
C GLY A 296 -14.93 19.01 12.88
N GLY A 297 -14.06 18.12 13.37
CA GLY A 297 -12.86 17.65 12.68
C GLY A 297 -11.67 18.61 12.75
N PHE A 298 -10.60 18.25 12.03
CA PHE A 298 -9.31 18.94 12.06
C PHE A 298 -8.76 19.15 10.65
N ILE A 299 -8.02 20.24 10.45
CA ILE A 299 -7.16 20.45 9.28
C ILE A 299 -5.73 20.24 9.70
N SER A 300 -5.10 19.19 9.16
CA SER A 300 -3.70 18.87 9.39
C SER A 300 -2.86 19.34 8.21
N ASN A 301 -1.79 20.09 8.50
CA ASN A 301 -0.81 20.49 7.49
C ASN A 301 0.20 19.35 7.31
N VAL A 302 -0.03 18.52 6.30
CA VAL A 302 0.80 17.35 6.03
C VAL A 302 1.75 17.64 4.86
N PRO A 303 3.03 17.27 4.94
CA PRO A 303 3.92 17.42 3.80
C PRO A 303 3.48 16.50 2.67
N GLY A 304 3.25 17.07 1.49
CA GLY A 304 3.11 16.36 0.23
C GLY A 304 4.47 15.88 -0.30
N TYR A 305 5.52 16.68 -0.11
CA TYR A 305 6.93 16.27 -0.18
C TYR A 305 7.84 17.40 0.35
N ILE A 306 9.09 17.06 0.67
CA ILE A 306 10.11 18.00 1.12
C ILE A 306 11.37 17.85 0.24
N ILE A 307 11.95 18.97 -0.17
CA ILE A 307 13.31 19.08 -0.68
C ILE A 307 14.12 19.82 0.36
N ASN A 308 15.15 19.18 0.93
CA ASN A 308 16.03 19.80 1.92
C ASN A 308 17.48 19.51 1.53
N ASN A 309 18.30 20.55 1.36
CA ASN A 309 19.68 20.46 0.90
C ASN A 309 19.84 19.62 -0.39
N GLY A 310 18.91 19.79 -1.34
CA GLY A 310 18.89 19.04 -2.60
C GLY A 310 18.50 17.56 -2.46
N LYS A 311 18.02 17.13 -1.30
CA LYS A 311 17.55 15.75 -1.05
C LYS A 311 16.03 15.72 -0.97
N TYR A 312 15.44 14.72 -1.62
CA TYR A 312 14.00 14.50 -1.60
C TYR A 312 13.59 13.60 -0.45
N TYR A 313 12.49 13.99 0.20
CA TYR A 313 11.82 13.24 1.24
C TYR A 313 10.34 13.11 0.86
N PRO A 314 9.81 11.88 0.76
CA PRO A 314 8.43 11.67 0.36
C PRO A 314 7.46 12.20 1.41
N GLY A 315 6.35 12.77 0.96
CA GLY A 315 5.25 13.15 1.83
C GLY A 315 4.43 11.96 2.31
N VAL A 316 3.48 12.22 3.21
CA VAL A 316 2.67 11.17 3.87
C VAL A 316 1.98 10.28 2.84
N TYR A 317 1.28 10.88 1.86
CA TYR A 317 0.54 10.11 0.86
C TYR A 317 1.42 9.48 -0.23
N GLN A 318 2.61 10.04 -0.49
CA GLN A 318 3.60 9.38 -1.33
C GLN A 318 4.15 8.12 -0.65
N THR A 319 4.35 8.16 0.68
CA THR A 319 4.69 6.95 1.46
C THR A 319 3.55 5.94 1.52
N VAL A 320 2.28 6.36 1.45
CA VAL A 320 1.16 5.40 1.37
C VAL A 320 1.28 4.53 0.10
N ILE A 321 1.55 5.14 -1.05
CA ILE A 321 1.50 4.43 -2.34
C ILE A 321 2.83 3.79 -2.77
N SER A 322 3.96 4.28 -2.27
CA SER A 322 5.28 3.67 -2.50
C SER A 322 5.52 2.56 -1.48
N PRO A 323 6.41 1.58 -1.74
CA PRO A 323 7.23 1.38 -2.94
C PRO A 323 6.49 0.72 -4.12
N ALA A 324 5.25 0.25 -3.95
CA ALA A 324 4.61 -0.63 -4.92
C ALA A 324 3.84 0.10 -6.05
N PHE A 325 3.42 1.34 -5.84
CA PHE A 325 2.70 2.16 -6.83
C PHE A 325 1.45 1.48 -7.42
N LEU A 326 0.72 0.73 -6.58
CA LEU A 326 -0.37 -0.14 -6.99
C LEU A 326 -1.66 0.64 -7.31
N VAL A 327 -1.84 0.99 -8.58
CA VAL A 327 -3.10 1.54 -9.09
C VAL A 327 -4.09 0.39 -9.32
N PHE A 328 -5.01 0.21 -8.38
CA PHE A 328 -5.92 -0.93 -8.33
C PHE A 328 -7.14 -0.75 -9.23
N TYR A 329 -7.71 0.46 -9.23
CA TYR A 329 -8.79 0.84 -10.13
C TYR A 329 -8.44 2.16 -10.81
N ASP A 330 -8.72 2.26 -12.11
CA ASP A 330 -8.51 3.47 -12.88
C ASP A 330 -9.49 3.48 -14.05
N ARG A 331 -10.42 4.43 -14.05
CA ARG A 331 -11.51 4.49 -15.02
C ARG A 331 -11.03 4.74 -16.44
N ASN A 332 -9.97 5.52 -16.62
CA ASN A 332 -9.51 5.98 -17.93
C ASN A 332 -7.99 5.81 -18.16
N GLY A 333 -7.27 5.23 -17.21
CA GLY A 333 -5.83 4.97 -17.34
C GLY A 333 -4.93 6.18 -17.05
N GLU A 334 -5.52 7.36 -16.80
CA GLU A 334 -4.77 8.60 -16.59
C GLU A 334 -4.01 8.60 -15.27
N THR A 335 -4.58 7.99 -14.23
CA THR A 335 -3.90 7.90 -12.93
C THR A 335 -2.73 6.93 -13.02
N THR A 336 -2.92 5.81 -13.71
CA THR A 336 -1.90 4.81 -14.00
C THR A 336 -0.73 5.44 -14.75
N LYS A 337 -0.99 6.25 -15.78
CA LYS A 337 0.04 6.97 -16.52
C LYS A 337 0.83 7.91 -15.60
N LEU A 338 0.14 8.74 -14.83
CA LEU A 338 0.75 9.70 -13.91
C LEU A 338 1.62 9.01 -12.83
N VAL A 339 1.12 7.93 -12.24
CA VAL A 339 1.86 7.16 -11.23
C VAL A 339 3.11 6.52 -11.83
N LYS A 340 3.03 5.95 -13.05
CA LYS A 340 4.19 5.40 -13.77
C LYS A 340 5.22 6.48 -14.12
N GLU A 341 4.78 7.68 -14.49
CA GLU A 341 5.68 8.81 -14.75
C GLU A 341 6.41 9.23 -13.47
N PHE A 342 5.69 9.35 -12.35
CA PHE A 342 6.29 9.64 -11.05
C PHE A 342 7.29 8.56 -10.62
N GLU A 343 6.93 7.29 -10.73
CA GLU A 343 7.82 6.16 -10.46
C GLU A 343 9.11 6.25 -11.29
N LYS A 344 9.02 6.53 -12.60
CA LYS A 344 10.19 6.73 -13.48
C LYS A 344 11.09 7.90 -13.06
N ILE A 345 10.53 8.96 -12.48
CA ILE A 345 11.30 10.08 -11.93
C ILE A 345 12.12 9.60 -10.73
N LEU A 346 11.48 8.92 -9.77
CA LEU A 346 12.16 8.41 -8.58
C LEU A 346 13.30 7.44 -8.93
N TYR A 347 13.08 6.53 -9.89
CA TYR A 347 14.14 5.62 -10.36
C TYR A 347 15.32 6.35 -10.99
N ARG A 348 15.06 7.39 -11.80
CA ARG A 348 16.12 8.21 -12.41
C ARG A 348 16.95 8.94 -11.33
N GLU A 349 16.29 9.50 -10.33
CA GLU A 349 16.96 10.17 -9.21
C GLU A 349 17.80 9.20 -8.36
N VAL A 350 17.26 8.03 -8.02
CA VAL A 350 18.04 6.99 -7.31
C VAL A 350 19.25 6.56 -8.13
N LYS A 351 19.11 6.36 -9.45
CA LYS A 351 20.24 6.03 -10.33
C LYS A 351 21.32 7.12 -10.33
N ASN A 352 20.92 8.39 -10.31
CA ASN A 352 21.86 9.50 -10.24
C ASN A 352 22.59 9.56 -8.90
N ILE A 353 21.89 9.37 -7.79
CA ILE A 353 22.48 9.36 -6.44
C ILE A 353 23.41 8.15 -6.26
N ARG A 354 23.04 6.97 -6.79
CA ARG A 354 23.87 5.75 -6.76
C ARG A 354 25.26 5.92 -7.36
N LYS A 355 25.48 6.90 -8.25
CA LYS A 355 26.82 7.25 -8.78
C LYS A 355 27.78 7.72 -7.69
N LYS A 356 27.26 8.25 -6.58
CA LYS A 356 28.04 8.75 -5.43
C LYS A 356 27.80 7.92 -4.17
N GLU A 357 26.59 7.40 -4.00
CA GLU A 357 26.15 6.67 -2.81
C GLU A 357 25.49 5.35 -3.23
N THR A 358 26.32 4.32 -3.47
CA THR A 358 25.93 3.04 -4.08
C THR A 358 24.80 2.31 -3.35
N SER A 359 24.67 2.51 -2.04
CA SER A 359 23.63 1.88 -1.22
C SER A 359 22.24 2.53 -1.32
N SER A 360 22.08 3.61 -2.09
CA SER A 360 20.80 4.35 -2.17
C SER A 360 19.72 3.52 -2.85
N THR A 361 18.50 3.51 -2.33
CA THR A 361 17.35 2.83 -2.92
C THR A 361 16.09 3.68 -2.75
N TYR A 362 15.09 3.51 -3.62
CA TYR A 362 13.80 4.18 -3.41
C TYR A 362 13.07 3.62 -2.18
N ALA A 363 13.26 2.33 -1.87
CA ALA A 363 12.69 1.69 -0.69
C ALA A 363 13.18 2.34 0.62
N LYS A 364 14.45 2.77 0.69
CA LYS A 364 15.03 3.47 1.85
C LYS A 364 14.35 4.81 2.16
N ALA A 365 13.71 5.44 1.18
CA ALA A 365 12.94 6.66 1.43
C ALA A 365 11.61 6.39 2.16
N HIS A 366 11.16 5.14 2.22
CA HIS A 366 9.95 4.76 2.91
C HIS A 366 10.20 4.61 4.43
N ASN A 367 9.28 5.14 5.26
CA ASN A 367 9.40 5.10 6.73
C ASN A 367 9.40 3.69 7.34
N ARG A 368 8.89 2.70 6.60
CA ARG A 368 8.85 1.28 6.97
C ARG A 368 9.89 0.40 6.25
N TYR A 369 10.96 0.99 5.71
CA TYR A 369 11.99 0.24 4.99
C TYR A 369 12.50 -1.00 5.74
N ASP A 370 12.77 -0.89 7.04
CA ASP A 370 13.36 -1.98 7.85
C ASP A 370 12.49 -3.25 7.90
N ILE A 371 11.17 -3.08 7.74
CA ILE A 371 10.21 -4.18 7.79
C ILE A 371 9.82 -4.71 6.40
N PHE A 372 10.31 -4.10 5.32
CA PHE A 372 10.10 -4.60 3.97
C PHE A 372 10.77 -5.97 3.73
N PRO A 373 10.22 -6.81 2.86
CA PRO A 373 10.84 -8.07 2.52
C PRO A 373 12.12 -7.77 1.74
N LEU A 374 13.24 -8.22 2.30
CA LEU A 374 14.56 -8.08 1.69
C LEU A 374 14.56 -8.67 0.27
N GLY A 375 15.16 -7.96 -0.69
CA GLY A 375 15.28 -8.40 -2.09
C GLY A 375 14.04 -8.17 -2.96
N ARG A 376 12.97 -7.55 -2.45
CA ARG A 376 11.76 -7.22 -3.24
C ARG A 376 11.79 -5.82 -3.85
N TYR A 377 12.42 -4.86 -3.18
CA TYR A 377 12.40 -3.43 -3.52
C TYR A 377 13.80 -2.79 -3.60
N ASP A 378 14.85 -3.61 -3.63
CA ASP A 378 16.26 -3.17 -3.63
C ASP A 378 16.78 -2.82 -5.03
#